data_AF-A0A0S7XMP5-F1
#
_entry.id   AF-A0A0S7XMP5-F1
#
_cell.length_a   1.000
_cell.length_b   1.000
_cell.length_c   1.000
_cell.angle_alpha   90.00
_cell.angle_beta   90.00
_cell.angle_gamma   90.00
#
_symmetry.space_group_name_H-M   'P 1'
#
loop_
_entity.id
_entity.type
_entity.pdbx_description
1 polymer ?
#
loop_
_entity_poly.entity_id
_entity_poly.type
_entity_poly.pdbx_seq_one_letter_code
_entity_poly.pdbx_strand_id
1 'polypeptide(L)'
;MLCDFHTHTCLSDGALLPIELIRRAVAAGYTAIAITEHAGASNLEWAIEAVARDCALAESAWPIRGLVGVELTHVPASRIAELAARARAAGAQVVAVHGETTVEPVEPGTNLVALRSKEVDLLAHPGLLTEEEARLAAERDIFVEITARQGHCLSNGRVVAVGRAAGARFLVNSDAHGPGDLLSRAHAEKIALGAGLTPEETKIVLDENPERLIERALR
;
A
#
# COMPACT_ATOMS: atom_id res chain seq x y z
N MET A 1 5.35 13.50 -9.71
CA MET A 1 6.11 12.35 -9.18
C MET A 1 5.42 11.04 -9.59
N LEU A 2 6.08 9.88 -9.51
CA LEU A 2 5.43 8.57 -9.66
C LEU A 2 5.94 7.64 -8.55
N CYS A 3 5.00 7.20 -7.71
CA CYS A 3 5.26 6.35 -6.56
C CYS A 3 4.23 5.22 -6.51
N ASP A 4 4.57 4.14 -5.84
CA ASP A 4 3.68 3.03 -5.56
C ASP A 4 4.10 2.37 -4.26
N PHE A 5 3.15 2.15 -3.36
CA PHE A 5 3.42 1.69 -2.01
C PHE A 5 2.76 0.35 -1.69
N HIS A 6 2.22 -0.32 -2.71
CA HIS A 6 1.66 -1.66 -2.59
C HIS A 6 2.08 -2.48 -3.82
N THR A 7 3.16 -3.25 -3.69
CA THR A 7 3.69 -4.11 -4.75
C THR A 7 4.28 -5.38 -4.16
N HIS A 8 4.24 -6.48 -4.93
CA HIS A 8 4.63 -7.81 -4.50
C HIS A 8 5.68 -8.41 -5.43
N THR A 9 6.52 -9.28 -4.87
CA THR A 9 7.58 -9.98 -5.58
C THR A 9 7.41 -11.48 -5.42
N CYS A 10 8.31 -12.26 -6.00
CA CYS A 10 8.31 -13.71 -5.85
C CYS A 10 8.70 -14.19 -4.44
N LEU A 11 8.89 -13.28 -3.47
CA LEU A 11 9.06 -13.65 -2.07
C LEU A 11 7.71 -13.98 -1.41
N SER A 12 6.59 -13.52 -1.98
CA SER A 12 5.23 -14.01 -1.77
C SER A 12 4.66 -14.65 -3.05
N ASP A 13 3.94 -13.88 -3.84
CA ASP A 13 3.08 -14.32 -4.94
C ASP A 13 3.17 -13.43 -6.18
N GLY A 14 4.06 -12.43 -6.15
CA GLY A 14 4.50 -11.72 -7.34
C GLY A 14 5.42 -12.58 -8.23
N ALA A 15 5.63 -12.13 -9.45
CA ALA A 15 6.39 -12.85 -10.48
C ALA A 15 7.86 -12.39 -10.60
N LEU A 16 8.21 -11.25 -10.00
CA LEU A 16 9.50 -10.60 -10.19
C LEU A 16 10.37 -10.74 -8.94
N LEU A 17 11.69 -10.77 -9.08
CA LEU A 17 12.60 -10.58 -7.95
C LEU A 17 12.45 -9.13 -7.42
N PRO A 18 12.70 -8.86 -6.12
CA PRO A 18 12.67 -7.50 -5.58
C PRO A 18 13.55 -6.52 -6.36
N ILE A 19 14.83 -6.88 -6.60
CA ILE A 19 15.74 -6.05 -7.39
C ILE A 19 15.26 -5.83 -8.83
N GLU A 20 14.59 -6.82 -9.45
CA GLU A 20 14.06 -6.71 -10.80
C GLU A 20 12.86 -5.75 -10.85
N LEU A 21 11.94 -5.87 -9.88
CA LEU A 21 10.80 -4.96 -9.73
C LEU A 21 11.28 -3.51 -9.59
N ILE A 22 12.25 -3.26 -8.71
CA ILE A 22 12.82 -1.92 -8.52
C ILE A 22 13.48 -1.43 -9.83
N ARG A 23 14.23 -2.28 -10.53
CA ARG A 23 14.86 -1.90 -11.80
C ARG A 23 13.83 -1.47 -12.84
N ARG A 24 12.71 -2.19 -12.94
CA ARG A 24 11.60 -1.87 -13.85
C ARG A 24 10.88 -0.58 -13.44
N ALA A 25 10.68 -0.36 -12.14
CA ALA A 25 10.13 0.89 -11.62
C ALA A 25 11.01 2.09 -12.01
N VAL A 26 12.34 2.00 -11.86
CA VAL A 26 13.29 3.02 -12.34
C VAL A 26 13.11 3.28 -13.84
N ALA A 27 12.99 2.23 -14.66
CA ALA A 27 12.78 2.37 -16.09
C ALA A 27 11.43 3.01 -16.45
N ALA A 28 10.40 2.81 -15.62
CA ALA A 28 9.09 3.43 -15.74
C ALA A 28 9.04 4.87 -15.17
N GLY A 29 10.14 5.38 -14.63
CA GLY A 29 10.24 6.76 -14.12
C GLY A 29 9.73 6.93 -12.69
N TYR A 30 9.69 5.85 -11.91
CA TYR A 30 9.34 5.92 -10.49
C TYR A 30 10.42 6.65 -9.70
N THR A 31 10.00 7.43 -8.72
CA THR A 31 10.88 8.06 -7.74
C THR A 31 10.91 7.31 -6.42
N ALA A 32 9.85 6.58 -6.10
CA ALA A 32 9.79 5.68 -4.94
C ALA A 32 8.96 4.43 -5.23
N ILE A 33 9.31 3.32 -4.62
CA ILE A 33 8.53 2.08 -4.65
C ILE A 33 8.63 1.38 -3.30
N ALA A 34 7.50 0.97 -2.72
CA ALA A 34 7.50 0.06 -1.58
C ALA A 34 7.21 -1.37 -2.05
N ILE A 35 8.03 -2.30 -1.58
CA ILE A 35 7.78 -3.73 -1.72
C ILE A 35 7.14 -4.19 -0.43
N THR A 36 5.89 -4.63 -0.52
CA THR A 36 5.01 -4.94 0.61
C THR A 36 4.52 -6.38 0.50
N GLU A 37 5.45 -7.33 0.64
CA GLU A 37 5.15 -8.76 0.50
C GLU A 37 3.97 -9.18 1.37
N HIS A 38 3.13 -10.07 0.85
CA HIS A 38 2.14 -10.76 1.67
C HIS A 38 2.83 -11.48 2.83
N ALA A 39 2.44 -11.11 4.05
CA ALA A 39 3.09 -11.55 5.26
C ALA A 39 2.08 -12.07 6.30
N GLY A 40 2.44 -13.22 6.87
CA GLY A 40 1.85 -13.76 8.08
C GLY A 40 2.95 -14.06 9.11
N ALA A 41 2.59 -14.73 10.21
CA ALA A 41 3.52 -14.97 11.31
C ALA A 41 4.78 -15.77 10.93
N SER A 42 4.75 -16.53 9.83
CA SER A 42 5.81 -17.45 9.40
C SER A 42 6.91 -16.82 8.56
N ASN A 43 6.61 -15.78 7.78
CA ASN A 43 7.53 -15.18 6.81
C ASN A 43 7.83 -13.70 7.07
N LEU A 44 7.16 -13.07 8.03
CA LEU A 44 7.22 -11.63 8.28
C LEU A 44 8.66 -11.07 8.35
N GLU A 45 9.46 -11.52 9.32
CA GLU A 45 10.81 -11.00 9.52
C GLU A 45 11.75 -11.34 8.37
N TRP A 46 11.61 -12.54 7.79
CA TRP A 46 12.43 -12.97 6.66
C TRP A 46 12.18 -12.13 5.41
N ALA A 47 10.90 -11.84 5.10
CA ALA A 47 10.53 -11.05 3.94
C ALA A 47 11.09 -9.62 4.05
N ILE A 48 10.94 -9.01 5.23
CA ILE A 48 11.49 -7.67 5.53
C ILE A 48 13.01 -7.65 5.34
N GLU A 49 13.73 -8.63 5.90
CA GLU A 49 15.20 -8.71 5.77
C GLU A 49 15.64 -8.91 4.31
N ALA A 50 14.92 -9.75 3.55
CA ALA A 50 15.22 -10.02 2.15
C ALA A 50 14.99 -8.79 1.27
N VAL A 51 13.85 -8.11 1.43
CA VAL A 51 13.52 -6.87 0.71
C VAL A 51 14.52 -5.76 1.07
N ALA A 52 14.89 -5.62 2.33
CA ALA A 52 15.84 -4.59 2.78
C ALA A 52 17.19 -4.66 2.07
N ARG A 53 17.70 -5.86 1.80
CA ARG A 53 18.96 -6.04 1.06
C ARG A 53 18.87 -5.48 -0.37
N ASP A 54 17.79 -5.80 -1.08
CA ASP A 54 17.61 -5.37 -2.47
C ASP A 54 17.25 -3.88 -2.57
N CYS A 55 16.47 -3.34 -1.62
CA CYS A 55 16.24 -1.90 -1.51
C CYS A 55 17.57 -1.16 -1.32
N ALA A 56 18.40 -1.56 -0.35
CA ALA A 56 19.69 -0.92 -0.10
C ALA A 56 20.63 -1.00 -1.31
N LEU A 57 20.68 -2.16 -1.98
CA LEU A 57 21.46 -2.34 -3.21
C LEU A 57 20.97 -1.40 -4.31
N ALA A 58 19.67 -1.34 -4.56
CA ALA A 58 19.08 -0.49 -5.58
C ALA A 58 19.34 1.00 -5.33
N GLU A 59 19.15 1.48 -4.10
CA GLU A 59 19.39 2.88 -3.73
C GLU A 59 20.86 3.30 -3.86
N SER A 60 21.78 2.36 -3.66
CA SER A 60 23.21 2.62 -3.86
C SER A 60 23.60 2.80 -5.33
N ALA A 61 22.77 2.30 -6.25
CA ALA A 61 23.09 2.21 -7.68
C ALA A 61 22.17 3.07 -8.58
N TRP A 62 20.94 3.35 -8.16
CA TRP A 62 19.90 3.98 -8.99
C TRP A 62 19.20 5.14 -8.26
N PRO A 63 18.68 6.14 -8.99
CA PRO A 63 18.00 7.29 -8.41
C PRO A 63 16.53 6.96 -8.05
N ILE A 64 16.34 6.02 -7.13
CA ILE A 64 15.02 5.60 -6.61
C ILE A 64 15.07 5.44 -5.11
N ARG A 65 13.94 5.66 -4.45
CA ARG A 65 13.72 5.32 -3.04
C ARG A 65 13.05 3.94 -2.97
N GLY A 66 13.75 2.95 -2.44
CA GLY A 66 13.19 1.62 -2.18
C GLY A 66 12.72 1.56 -0.72
N LEU A 67 11.42 1.34 -0.50
CA LEU A 67 10.86 1.22 0.83
C LEU A 67 10.60 -0.24 1.16
N VAL A 68 11.09 -0.66 2.33
CA VAL A 68 10.86 -2.01 2.86
C VAL A 68 9.49 -2.03 3.52
N GLY A 69 8.60 -2.93 3.10
CA GLY A 69 7.30 -3.04 3.71
C GLY A 69 6.74 -4.45 3.71
N VAL A 70 5.54 -4.56 4.26
CA VAL A 70 4.75 -5.79 4.27
C VAL A 70 3.29 -5.45 4.11
N GLU A 71 2.54 -6.37 3.52
CA GLU A 71 1.09 -6.42 3.65
C GLU A 71 0.74 -7.55 4.62
N LEU A 72 0.08 -7.26 5.74
CA LEU A 72 -0.43 -8.30 6.62
C LEU A 72 -1.68 -8.92 5.97
N THR A 73 -1.55 -10.16 5.52
CA THR A 73 -2.51 -10.79 4.61
C THR A 73 -3.16 -12.02 5.25
N HIS A 74 -4.50 -12.05 5.30
CA HIS A 74 -5.30 -13.13 5.89
C HIS A 74 -4.88 -13.58 7.30
N VAL A 75 -4.25 -12.69 8.08
CA VAL A 75 -3.97 -12.94 9.49
C VAL A 75 -5.25 -12.72 10.31
N PRO A 76 -5.44 -13.43 11.45
CA PRO A 76 -6.61 -13.18 12.29
C PRO A 76 -6.67 -11.71 12.73
N ALA A 77 -7.84 -11.08 12.65
CA ALA A 77 -8.01 -9.65 12.94
C ALA A 77 -7.45 -9.29 14.32
N SER A 78 -7.69 -10.15 15.32
CA SER A 78 -7.18 -10.02 16.69
C SER A 78 -5.64 -9.97 16.82
N ARG A 79 -4.89 -10.34 15.77
CA ARG A 79 -3.42 -10.41 15.75
C ARG A 79 -2.76 -9.32 14.92
N ILE A 80 -3.53 -8.49 14.22
CA ILE A 80 -2.98 -7.41 13.35
C ILE A 80 -2.07 -6.48 14.15
N ALA A 81 -2.49 -6.02 15.33
CA ALA A 81 -1.69 -5.09 16.13
C ALA A 81 -0.34 -5.70 16.58
N GLU A 82 -0.34 -6.99 16.94
CA GLU A 82 0.87 -7.72 17.34
C GLU A 82 1.84 -7.88 16.16
N LEU A 83 1.32 -8.28 14.99
CA LEU A 83 2.13 -8.48 13.79
C LEU A 83 2.62 -7.18 13.18
N ALA A 84 1.83 -6.10 13.22
CA ALA A 84 2.26 -4.79 12.77
C ALA A 84 3.42 -4.26 13.63
N ALA A 85 3.35 -4.44 14.96
CA ALA A 85 4.45 -4.09 15.86
C ALA A 85 5.71 -4.94 15.60
N ARG A 86 5.56 -6.24 15.34
CA ARG A 86 6.67 -7.11 14.92
C ARG A 86 7.30 -6.65 13.61
N ALA A 87 6.48 -6.27 12.63
CA ALA A 87 6.96 -5.77 11.33
C ALA A 87 7.83 -4.51 11.52
N ARG A 88 7.38 -3.56 12.35
CA ARG A 88 8.15 -2.37 12.70
C ARG A 88 9.45 -2.70 13.40
N ALA A 89 9.42 -3.59 14.40
CA ALA A 89 10.62 -4.01 15.11
C ALA A 89 11.64 -4.70 14.19
N ALA A 90 11.18 -5.36 13.13
CA ALA A 90 12.02 -5.99 12.11
C ALA A 90 12.55 -5.01 11.05
N GLY A 91 12.09 -3.75 11.05
CA GLY A 91 12.56 -2.71 10.13
C GLY A 91 11.63 -2.39 8.97
N ALA A 92 10.36 -2.83 8.99
CA ALA A 92 9.38 -2.40 7.99
C ALA A 92 9.17 -0.88 8.08
N GLN A 93 9.36 -0.20 6.95
CA GLN A 93 9.12 1.23 6.77
C GLN A 93 7.68 1.52 6.32
N VAL A 94 7.04 0.57 5.64
CA VAL A 94 5.61 0.62 5.32
C VAL A 94 4.92 -0.63 5.85
N VAL A 95 3.86 -0.47 6.64
CA VAL A 95 3.02 -1.59 7.09
C VAL A 95 1.62 -1.40 6.54
N ALA A 96 1.27 -2.21 5.56
CA ALA A 96 -0.07 -2.31 5.00
C ALA A 96 -0.84 -3.47 5.65
N VAL A 97 -2.17 -3.39 5.63
CA VAL A 97 -3.05 -4.51 5.95
C VAL A 97 -3.95 -4.77 4.76
N HIS A 98 -4.05 -6.04 4.39
CA HIS A 98 -4.98 -6.52 3.39
C HIS A 98 -6.42 -6.29 3.87
N GLY A 99 -7.08 -5.28 3.31
CA GLY A 99 -8.44 -4.92 3.70
C GLY A 99 -9.49 -5.90 3.18
N GLU A 100 -10.73 -5.72 3.60
CA GLU A 100 -11.88 -6.62 3.32
C GLU A 100 -12.38 -6.54 1.86
N THR A 101 -11.47 -6.55 0.88
CA THR A 101 -11.74 -6.52 -0.55
C THR A 101 -12.96 -7.37 -0.97
N THR A 102 -13.65 -6.97 -2.02
CA THR A 102 -14.89 -7.62 -2.46
C THR A 102 -14.69 -8.97 -3.16
N VAL A 103 -13.44 -9.38 -3.40
CA VAL A 103 -13.11 -10.54 -4.25
C VAL A 103 -12.47 -11.71 -3.49
N GLU A 104 -12.17 -11.55 -2.20
CA GLU A 104 -11.45 -12.53 -1.39
C GLU A 104 -12.07 -12.72 0.01
N PRO A 105 -11.85 -13.88 0.68
CA PRO A 105 -12.52 -14.23 1.93
C PRO A 105 -11.79 -13.68 3.17
N VAL A 106 -11.67 -12.35 3.28
CA VAL A 106 -11.03 -11.69 4.42
C VAL A 106 -11.94 -11.73 5.66
N GLU A 107 -11.37 -11.89 6.86
CA GLU A 107 -12.15 -11.93 8.11
C GLU A 107 -12.88 -10.60 8.34
N PRO A 108 -14.22 -10.60 8.54
CA PRO A 108 -14.96 -9.37 8.84
C PRO A 108 -14.47 -8.69 10.13
N GLY A 109 -14.33 -7.36 10.09
CA GLY A 109 -13.75 -6.55 11.17
C GLY A 109 -12.24 -6.31 11.01
N THR A 110 -11.59 -6.88 9.99
CA THR A 110 -10.16 -6.67 9.68
C THR A 110 -9.87 -5.19 9.45
N ASN A 111 -10.69 -4.50 8.66
CA ASN A 111 -10.53 -3.07 8.37
C ASN A 111 -10.52 -2.25 9.67
N LEU A 112 -11.54 -2.45 10.51
CA LEU A 112 -11.69 -1.72 11.75
C LEU A 112 -10.52 -1.96 12.72
N VAL A 113 -10.03 -3.19 12.82
CA VAL A 113 -8.89 -3.50 13.70
C VAL A 113 -7.58 -2.93 13.14
N ALA A 114 -7.36 -3.01 11.82
CA ALA A 114 -6.21 -2.39 11.16
C ALA A 114 -6.14 -0.89 11.45
N LEU A 115 -7.27 -0.20 11.32
CA LEU A 115 -7.38 1.24 11.56
C LEU A 115 -7.23 1.65 13.02
N ARG A 116 -7.34 0.72 13.98
CA ARG A 116 -7.07 0.98 15.41
C ARG A 116 -5.60 0.84 15.76
N SER A 117 -4.81 0.20 14.91
CA SER A 117 -3.37 -0.01 15.11
C SER A 117 -2.61 1.32 15.13
N LYS A 118 -1.48 1.34 15.84
CA LYS A 118 -0.54 2.46 15.84
C LYS A 118 0.54 2.33 14.77
N GLU A 119 0.73 1.09 14.28
CA GLU A 119 1.89 0.74 13.46
C GLU A 119 1.54 0.59 11.98
N VAL A 120 0.25 0.58 11.63
CA VAL A 120 -0.27 0.44 10.25
C VAL A 120 -0.28 1.81 9.57
N ASP A 121 0.23 1.90 8.35
CA ASP A 121 0.21 3.12 7.53
C ASP A 121 -0.91 3.12 6.49
N LEU A 122 -1.24 1.95 5.97
CA LEU A 122 -2.10 1.78 4.79
C LEU A 122 -3.11 0.67 5.01
N LEU A 123 -4.38 0.99 4.81
CA LEU A 123 -5.43 -0.01 4.61
C LEU A 123 -5.56 -0.28 3.11
N ALA A 124 -4.99 -1.41 2.65
CA ALA A 124 -5.01 -1.83 1.25
C ALA A 124 -6.40 -2.28 0.83
N HIS A 125 -6.80 -1.92 -0.39
CA HIS A 125 -8.10 -2.22 -1.03
C HIS A 125 -9.23 -2.65 -0.07
N PRO A 126 -9.79 -1.71 0.70
CA PRO A 126 -10.66 -2.01 1.86
C PRO A 126 -12.02 -2.63 1.52
N GLY A 127 -12.32 -2.83 0.24
CA GLY A 127 -13.64 -3.27 -0.20
C GLY A 127 -14.71 -2.20 0.08
N LEU A 128 -15.79 -2.58 0.76
CA LEU A 128 -16.95 -1.72 1.00
C LEU A 128 -16.78 -0.82 2.23
N LEU A 129 -15.79 0.06 2.19
CA LEU A 129 -15.45 1.00 3.28
C LEU A 129 -16.71 1.67 3.90
N THR A 130 -16.77 1.67 5.23
CA THR A 130 -17.85 2.27 6.03
C THR A 130 -17.49 3.67 6.52
N GLU A 131 -18.49 4.44 6.94
CA GLU A 131 -18.27 5.78 7.51
C GLU A 131 -17.52 5.75 8.85
N GLU A 132 -17.66 4.67 9.63
CA GLU A 132 -16.89 4.49 10.87
C GLU A 132 -15.41 4.28 10.56
N GLU A 133 -15.11 3.35 9.64
CA GLU A 133 -13.73 3.07 9.19
C GLU A 133 -13.09 4.30 8.56
N ALA A 134 -13.80 5.01 7.68
CA ALA A 134 -13.29 6.21 7.05
C ALA A 134 -12.94 7.32 8.05
N ARG A 135 -13.79 7.53 9.07
CA ARG A 135 -13.50 8.49 10.16
C ARG A 135 -12.29 8.06 10.96
N LEU A 136 -12.20 6.78 11.31
CA LEU A 136 -11.08 6.27 12.06
C LEU A 136 -9.76 6.38 11.27
N ALA A 137 -9.77 6.13 9.96
CA ALA A 137 -8.63 6.34 9.09
C ALA A 137 -8.14 7.79 9.11
N ALA A 138 -9.07 8.76 9.02
CA ALA A 138 -8.74 10.17 9.12
C ALA A 138 -8.17 10.56 10.50
N GLU A 139 -8.78 10.08 11.59
CA GLU A 139 -8.36 10.35 12.97
C GLU A 139 -6.98 9.75 13.31
N ARG A 140 -6.70 8.55 12.79
CA ARG A 140 -5.43 7.83 13.02
C ARG A 140 -4.36 8.14 12.00
N ASP A 141 -4.69 8.97 11.02
CA ASP A 141 -3.79 9.36 9.93
C ASP A 141 -3.25 8.15 9.15
N ILE A 142 -4.12 7.17 8.93
CA ILE A 142 -3.86 5.96 8.15
C ILE A 142 -4.40 6.19 6.73
N PHE A 143 -3.58 5.92 5.72
CA PHE A 143 -3.98 6.04 4.33
C PHE A 143 -4.95 4.92 3.95
N VAL A 144 -5.88 5.24 3.05
CA VAL A 144 -6.80 4.27 2.45
C VAL A 144 -6.46 4.11 0.97
N GLU A 145 -6.33 2.89 0.50
CA GLU A 145 -5.93 2.64 -0.87
C GLU A 145 -7.05 2.86 -1.89
N ILE A 146 -6.69 3.48 -3.02
CA ILE A 146 -7.41 3.43 -4.29
C ILE A 146 -6.57 2.54 -5.21
N THR A 147 -6.96 1.28 -5.37
CA THR A 147 -6.14 0.29 -6.07
C THR A 147 -6.40 0.28 -7.58
N ALA A 148 -5.37 0.03 -8.39
CA ALA A 148 -5.52 -0.27 -9.80
C ALA A 148 -5.78 -1.77 -10.08
N ARG A 149 -5.67 -2.62 -9.05
CA ARG A 149 -5.82 -4.07 -9.19
C ARG A 149 -7.20 -4.48 -9.66
N GLN A 150 -7.23 -5.32 -10.69
CA GLN A 150 -8.47 -5.86 -11.24
C GLN A 150 -9.26 -6.59 -10.15
N GLY A 151 -10.57 -6.33 -10.07
CA GLY A 151 -11.45 -6.94 -9.07
C GLY A 151 -11.49 -6.14 -7.77
N HIS A 152 -10.33 -5.88 -7.15
CA HIS A 152 -10.25 -5.08 -5.92
C HIS A 152 -10.68 -3.61 -6.18
N CYS A 153 -10.40 -3.09 -7.38
CA CYS A 153 -10.76 -1.71 -7.76
C CYS A 153 -12.27 -1.45 -7.92
N LEU A 154 -13.11 -2.49 -7.88
CA LEU A 154 -14.56 -2.36 -8.10
C LEU A 154 -15.25 -1.48 -7.04
N SER A 155 -14.66 -1.35 -5.84
CA SER A 155 -15.21 -0.53 -4.76
C SER A 155 -14.61 0.88 -4.68
N ASN A 156 -13.65 1.26 -5.54
CA ASN A 156 -12.93 2.53 -5.47
C ASN A 156 -13.86 3.76 -5.39
N GLY A 157 -14.96 3.76 -6.16
CA GLY A 157 -15.94 4.85 -6.11
C GLY A 157 -16.58 5.05 -4.72
N ARG A 158 -16.87 3.94 -4.02
CA ARG A 158 -17.36 3.98 -2.64
C ARG A 158 -16.27 4.43 -1.68
N VAL A 159 -15.07 3.88 -1.81
CA VAL A 159 -13.90 4.25 -0.98
C VAL A 159 -13.68 5.75 -1.01
N VAL A 160 -13.66 6.34 -2.21
CA VAL A 160 -13.49 7.78 -2.40
C VAL A 160 -14.68 8.56 -1.84
N ALA A 161 -15.92 8.18 -2.14
CA ALA A 161 -17.10 8.91 -1.69
C ALA A 161 -17.19 8.97 -0.14
N VAL A 162 -17.01 7.82 0.52
CA VAL A 162 -17.09 7.70 1.98
C VAL A 162 -15.86 8.30 2.65
N GLY A 163 -14.66 8.00 2.14
CA GLY A 163 -13.40 8.52 2.67
C GLY A 163 -13.31 10.05 2.60
N ARG A 164 -13.74 10.66 1.49
CA ARG A 164 -13.74 12.11 1.32
C ARG A 164 -14.67 12.80 2.31
N ALA A 165 -15.87 12.26 2.52
CA ALA A 165 -16.82 12.81 3.49
C ALA A 165 -16.28 12.79 4.93
N ALA A 166 -15.41 11.83 5.25
CA ALA A 166 -14.76 11.70 6.56
C ALA A 166 -13.41 12.41 6.67
N GLY A 167 -12.85 12.92 5.57
CA GLY A 167 -11.52 13.54 5.54
C GLY A 167 -10.34 12.54 5.52
N ALA A 168 -10.57 11.29 5.11
CA ALA A 168 -9.52 10.30 4.97
C ALA A 168 -8.54 10.68 3.83
N ARG A 169 -7.27 10.29 3.98
CA ARG A 169 -6.25 10.47 2.94
C ARG A 169 -6.12 9.20 2.12
N PHE A 170 -5.88 9.35 0.83
CA PHE A 170 -5.76 8.23 -0.09
C PHE A 170 -4.36 8.11 -0.69
N LEU A 171 -4.01 6.90 -1.09
CA LEU A 171 -2.89 6.60 -1.98
C LEU A 171 -3.40 5.79 -3.17
N VAL A 172 -2.85 6.06 -4.35
CA VAL A 172 -3.12 5.26 -5.55
C VAL A 172 -1.96 4.30 -5.73
N ASN A 173 -2.23 2.99 -5.70
CA ASN A 173 -1.22 1.95 -5.85
C ASN A 173 -1.64 0.92 -6.90
N SER A 174 -0.68 0.17 -7.44
CA SER A 174 -0.97 -0.88 -8.43
C SER A 174 -1.43 -2.19 -7.81
N ASP A 175 -0.91 -2.54 -6.62
CA ASP A 175 -0.90 -3.91 -6.12
C ASP A 175 -0.23 -4.85 -7.16
N ALA A 176 0.93 -4.42 -7.66
CA ALA A 176 1.62 -5.09 -8.76
C ALA A 176 2.12 -6.48 -8.34
N HIS A 177 1.73 -7.49 -9.11
CA HIS A 177 2.28 -8.85 -9.00
C HIS A 177 3.10 -9.22 -10.23
N GLY A 178 2.89 -8.53 -11.35
CA GLY A 178 3.62 -8.76 -12.59
C GLY A 178 4.14 -7.46 -13.21
N PRO A 179 5.03 -7.57 -14.21
CA PRO A 179 5.60 -6.41 -14.87
C PRO A 179 4.57 -5.54 -15.61
N GLY A 180 3.42 -6.12 -15.98
CA GLY A 180 2.32 -5.41 -16.63
C GLY A 180 1.47 -4.55 -15.70
N ASP A 181 1.64 -4.69 -14.39
CA ASP A 181 0.80 -4.03 -13.39
C ASP A 181 1.36 -2.66 -12.97
N LEU A 182 2.63 -2.39 -13.24
CA LEU A 182 3.28 -1.12 -12.88
C LEU A 182 2.53 0.07 -13.48
N LEU A 183 2.27 1.06 -12.63
CA LEU A 183 1.65 2.33 -12.99
C LEU A 183 2.52 3.12 -13.96
N SER A 184 1.84 3.89 -14.80
CA SER A 184 2.37 5.12 -15.37
C SER A 184 1.63 6.29 -14.75
N ARG A 185 2.20 7.50 -14.79
CA ARG A 185 1.53 8.72 -14.32
C ARG A 185 0.14 8.88 -14.94
N ALA A 186 0.03 8.71 -16.26
CA ALA A 186 -1.24 8.81 -16.97
C ALA A 186 -2.25 7.71 -16.57
N HIS A 187 -1.78 6.52 -16.19
CA HIS A 187 -2.66 5.47 -15.69
C HIS A 187 -3.16 5.79 -14.27
N ALA A 188 -2.26 6.20 -13.37
CA ALA A 188 -2.61 6.58 -12.00
C ALA A 188 -3.63 7.73 -11.97
N GLU A 189 -3.49 8.73 -12.85
CA GLU A 189 -4.48 9.81 -13.01
C GLU A 189 -5.86 9.30 -13.45
N LYS A 190 -5.91 8.33 -14.38
CA LYS A 190 -7.17 7.71 -14.80
C LYS A 190 -7.83 6.91 -13.68
N ILE A 191 -7.04 6.20 -12.87
CA ILE A 191 -7.55 5.46 -11.71
C ILE A 191 -8.13 6.43 -10.68
N ALA A 192 -7.41 7.51 -10.34
CA ALA A 192 -7.87 8.52 -9.39
C ALA A 192 -9.17 9.21 -9.85
N LEU A 193 -9.21 9.70 -11.09
CA LEU A 193 -10.40 10.34 -11.66
C LEU A 193 -11.56 9.34 -11.82
N GLY A 194 -11.26 8.11 -12.24
CA GLY A 194 -12.24 7.04 -12.38
C GLY A 194 -12.85 6.59 -11.04
N ALA A 195 -12.11 6.71 -9.95
CA ALA A 195 -12.60 6.54 -8.59
C ALA A 195 -13.48 7.71 -8.11
N GLY A 196 -13.56 8.80 -8.88
CA GLY A 196 -14.45 9.94 -8.60
C GLY A 196 -13.76 11.13 -7.94
N LEU A 197 -12.42 11.14 -7.83
CA LEU A 197 -11.68 12.30 -7.34
C LEU A 197 -11.74 13.47 -8.34
N THR A 198 -11.68 14.70 -7.84
CA THR A 198 -11.52 15.88 -8.71
C THR A 198 -10.08 15.99 -9.25
N PRO A 199 -9.81 16.82 -10.28
CA PRO A 199 -8.44 17.08 -10.73
C PRO A 199 -7.51 17.60 -9.62
N GLU A 200 -8.02 18.45 -8.72
CA GLU A 200 -7.26 18.98 -7.59
C GLU A 200 -6.96 17.88 -6.57
N GLU A 201 -7.96 17.07 -6.21
CA GLU A 201 -7.77 15.92 -5.32
C GLU A 201 -6.79 14.91 -5.92
N THR A 202 -6.88 14.66 -7.23
CA THR A 202 -5.97 13.77 -7.98
C THR A 202 -4.51 14.23 -7.83
N LYS A 203 -4.25 15.53 -7.90
CA LYS A 203 -2.90 16.07 -7.67
C LYS A 203 -2.42 15.79 -6.23
N ILE A 204 -3.29 15.97 -5.24
CA ILE A 204 -2.97 15.70 -3.83
C ILE A 204 -2.62 14.23 -3.62
N VAL A 205 -3.43 13.29 -4.15
CA VAL A 205 -3.19 11.85 -3.94
C VAL A 205 -2.01 11.29 -4.75
N LEU A 206 -1.59 11.94 -5.84
CA LEU A 206 -0.46 11.48 -6.68
C LEU A 206 0.87 12.17 -6.39
N ASP A 207 0.85 13.34 -5.75
CA ASP A 207 2.06 14.11 -5.46
C ASP A 207 2.24 14.31 -3.93
N GLU A 208 1.29 14.96 -3.25
CA GLU A 208 1.47 15.35 -1.83
C GLU A 208 1.34 14.17 -0.83
N ASN A 209 0.36 13.29 -0.99
CA ASN A 209 0.18 12.15 -0.08
C ASN A 209 1.33 11.13 -0.17
N PRO A 210 1.84 10.79 -1.37
CA PRO A 210 3.06 10.01 -1.50
C PRO A 210 4.27 10.62 -0.79
N GLU A 211 4.50 11.93 -0.90
CA GLU A 211 5.58 12.63 -0.18
C GLU A 211 5.42 12.46 1.33
N ARG A 212 4.20 12.63 1.86
CA ARG A 212 3.91 12.45 3.28
C ARG A 212 4.20 11.03 3.77
N LEU A 213 3.88 10.00 2.98
CA LEU A 213 4.20 8.62 3.36
C LEU A 213 5.72 8.41 3.37
N ILE A 214 6.43 8.87 2.33
CA ILE A 214 7.89 8.77 2.25
C ILE A 214 8.56 9.44 3.46
N GLU A 215 8.11 10.65 3.84
CA GLU A 215 8.65 11.36 5.01
C GLU A 215 8.41 10.61 6.32
N ARG A 216 7.30 9.88 6.46
CA ARG A 216 7.02 9.03 7.64
C ARG A 216 7.88 7.79 7.66
N ALA A 217 8.04 7.13 6.52
CA ALA A 217 8.79 5.89 6.35
C ALA A 217 10.30 6.05 6.64
N LEU A 218 10.79 7.29 6.71
CA LEU A 218 12.18 7.66 6.99
C LEU A 218 12.44 8.11 8.44
N ARG A 219 11.41 8.13 9.31
CA ARG A 219 11.54 8.47 10.73
C ARG A 219 11.83 7.23 11.57
#